data_AF-A0A4Y8K4R1-F1
#
_entry.id   AF-A0A4Y8K4R1-F1
#
_cell.length_a   1.000
_cell.length_b   1.000
_cell.length_c   1.000
_cell.angle_alpha   90.00
_cell.angle_beta   90.00
_cell.angle_gamma   90.00
#
_symmetry.space_group_name_H-M   'P 1'
#
loop_
_entity.id
_entity.type
_entity.pdbx_description
1 polymer ?
#
loop_
_entity_poly.entity_id
_entity_poly.type
_entity_poly.pdbx_seq_one_letter_code
_entity_poly.pdbx_strand_id
1 'polypeptide(L)'
;MAQSPNVRLVTEAVLATKAVNLNHLLNSTFQINQRGYLTGGTLASGSYGFDRWKSAAAGSTLAFTASPAGQTVTINTGGVIEQAVEQGNLPAGTYVLSWVGTASARVYTTGETAPAFAASPVVVALSGAGDVRVQFTAVTGARTLANPKLESGSAATVFSRNGANAQAELAGCQRYYQRLGGNGSTNLVGVGYYTQTNAFGVIVFPAMRTAPSTSISDANGVVVYAGGTSLRSTIVNLAGAQPTSVEISIVTSGVAGLYAGWAKLENTISPYIELSAEL
;
A
#
# COMPACT_ATOMS: atom_id res chain seq x y z
N MET A 1 11.16 61.83 -24.08
CA MET A 1 10.17 61.00 -23.36
C MET A 1 10.88 59.76 -22.83
N ALA A 2 11.34 59.79 -21.58
CA ALA A 2 11.96 58.64 -20.93
C ALA A 2 10.85 57.85 -20.21
N GLN A 3 10.64 56.60 -20.60
CA GLN A 3 9.72 55.68 -19.92
C GLN A 3 10.35 55.28 -18.58
N SER A 4 9.59 55.43 -17.50
CA SER A 4 10.02 55.12 -16.12
C SER A 4 10.30 53.61 -15.94
N PRO A 5 11.39 53.19 -15.24
CA PRO A 5 11.78 51.79 -15.11
C PRO A 5 10.99 50.99 -14.05
N ASN A 6 10.02 51.62 -13.36
CA ASN A 6 9.43 51.03 -12.15
C ASN A 6 8.24 50.09 -12.36
N VAL A 7 7.91 49.70 -13.59
CA VAL A 7 6.73 48.85 -13.85
C VAL A 7 7.07 47.35 -13.91
N ARG A 8 8.36 46.97 -13.91
CA ARG A 8 8.78 45.58 -14.14
C ARG A 8 9.14 44.76 -12.88
N LEU A 9 9.00 45.33 -11.68
CA LEU A 9 9.33 44.65 -10.42
C LEU A 9 8.10 44.16 -9.63
N VAL A 10 6.88 44.48 -10.07
CA VAL A 10 5.65 44.07 -9.36
C VAL A 10 5.05 42.77 -9.92
N THR A 11 5.54 42.28 -11.06
CA THR A 11 5.00 41.09 -11.73
C THR A 11 5.63 39.77 -11.27
N GLU A 12 6.82 39.80 -10.65
CA GLU A 12 7.48 38.60 -10.10
C GLU A 12 7.12 38.34 -8.63
N ALA A 13 6.54 39.32 -7.92
CA ALA A 13 6.23 39.24 -6.49
C ALA A 13 4.82 38.70 -6.17
N VAL A 14 3.97 38.41 -7.15
CA VAL A 14 2.56 37.99 -6.94
C VAL A 14 2.22 36.60 -7.53
N LEU A 15 3.20 35.86 -8.03
CA LEU A 15 3.01 34.47 -8.49
C LEU A 15 4.08 33.51 -7.93
N ALA A 16 4.60 33.79 -6.74
CA ALA A 16 5.09 32.72 -5.88
C ALA A 16 3.87 31.96 -5.32
N THR A 17 3.10 31.29 -6.18
CA THR A 17 2.28 30.17 -5.74
C THR A 17 3.27 29.26 -5.03
N LYS A 18 3.16 29.16 -3.69
CA LYS A 18 4.03 28.29 -2.88
C LYS A 18 4.09 26.95 -3.59
N ALA A 19 5.24 26.62 -4.18
CA ALA A 19 5.37 25.41 -4.98
C ALA A 19 4.88 24.25 -4.11
N VAL A 20 3.84 23.56 -4.57
CA VAL A 20 3.31 22.43 -3.82
C VAL A 20 4.33 21.32 -4.00
N ASN A 21 5.14 21.07 -2.98
CA ASN A 21 6.07 19.95 -3.01
C ASN A 21 5.25 18.65 -3.06
N LEU A 22 5.77 17.66 -3.77
CA LEU A 22 5.14 16.35 -3.83
C LEU A 22 5.22 15.68 -2.45
N ASN A 23 4.18 14.94 -2.11
CA ASN A 23 4.16 14.13 -0.91
C ASN A 23 4.96 12.85 -1.16
N HIS A 24 5.88 12.49 -0.26
CA HIS A 24 6.63 11.24 -0.33
C HIS A 24 5.86 10.04 0.25
N LEU A 25 4.71 10.28 0.88
CA LEU A 25 3.84 9.24 1.43
C LEU A 25 2.78 8.79 0.42
N LEU A 26 2.63 7.49 0.26
CA LEU A 26 1.57 6.84 -0.52
C LEU A 26 0.32 6.63 0.33
N ASN A 27 -0.84 6.67 -0.30
CA ASN A 27 -2.14 6.41 0.33
C ASN A 27 -2.38 7.23 1.61
N SER A 28 -1.89 8.47 1.67
CA SER A 28 -2.06 9.34 2.85
C SER A 28 -3.52 9.70 3.15
N THR A 29 -4.42 9.54 2.19
CA THR A 29 -5.86 9.75 2.42
C THR A 29 -6.58 8.51 2.93
N PHE A 30 -5.88 7.38 3.10
CA PHE A 30 -6.45 6.09 3.52
C PHE A 30 -7.62 5.64 2.60
N GLN A 31 -7.46 5.84 1.28
CA GLN A 31 -8.46 5.44 0.27
C GLN A 31 -8.24 4.04 -0.26
N ILE A 32 -6.98 3.62 -0.39
CA ILE A 32 -6.66 2.32 -0.97
C ILE A 32 -6.65 1.28 0.16
N ASN A 33 -7.50 0.26 0.01
CA ASN A 33 -7.68 -0.83 0.97
C ASN A 33 -7.90 -2.17 0.26
N GLN A 34 -6.94 -2.58 -0.57
CA GLN A 34 -6.95 -3.86 -1.29
C GLN A 34 -6.90 -5.05 -0.30
N ARG A 35 -6.42 -4.82 0.92
CA ARG A 35 -6.35 -5.81 2.01
C ARG A 35 -7.69 -6.07 2.69
N GLY A 36 -8.67 -5.19 2.50
CA GLY A 36 -9.97 -5.31 3.15
C GLY A 36 -9.91 -5.11 4.67
N TYR A 37 -9.01 -4.24 5.14
CA TYR A 37 -8.93 -3.86 6.55
C TYR A 37 -10.28 -3.28 7.02
N LEU A 38 -10.80 -3.81 8.12
CA LEU A 38 -12.07 -3.42 8.70
C LEU A 38 -11.86 -2.39 9.81
N THR A 39 -12.81 -1.46 9.95
CA THR A 39 -12.76 -0.41 10.98
C THR A 39 -12.57 -1.00 12.37
N GLY A 40 -11.55 -0.52 13.09
CA GLY A 40 -11.21 -1.02 14.44
C GLY A 40 -10.56 -2.40 14.48
N GLY A 41 -10.24 -3.02 13.34
CA GLY A 41 -9.54 -4.30 13.30
C GLY A 41 -8.16 -4.21 13.97
N THR A 42 -7.82 -5.21 14.78
CA THR A 42 -6.53 -5.23 15.50
C THR A 42 -5.39 -5.68 14.59
N LEU A 43 -4.31 -4.92 14.58
CA LEU A 43 -3.08 -5.23 13.86
C LEU A 43 -2.01 -5.72 14.83
N ALA A 44 -1.34 -6.82 14.49
CA ALA A 44 -0.08 -7.19 15.12
C ALA A 44 1.02 -6.24 14.65
N SER A 45 2.13 -6.17 15.40
CA SER A 45 3.27 -5.35 14.98
C SER A 45 3.82 -5.85 13.64
N GLY A 46 4.08 -4.94 12.72
CA GLY A 46 4.49 -5.23 11.35
C GLY A 46 3.33 -5.56 10.39
N SER A 47 2.11 -5.81 10.88
CA SER A 47 0.97 -6.13 10.02
C SER A 47 0.40 -4.88 9.34
N TYR A 48 0.07 -5.03 8.06
CA TYR A 48 -0.50 -3.97 7.23
C TYR A 48 -2.02 -3.92 7.36
N GLY A 49 -2.56 -2.70 7.51
CA GLY A 49 -4.00 -2.41 7.46
C GLY A 49 -4.38 -1.88 6.08
N PHE A 50 -4.56 -0.56 5.97
CA PHE A 50 -4.62 0.11 4.67
C PHE A 50 -3.32 -0.10 3.89
N ASP A 51 -3.39 -0.09 2.55
CA ASP A 51 -2.22 -0.28 1.70
C ASP A 51 -1.11 0.72 2.08
N ARG A 52 0.12 0.20 2.22
CA ARG A 52 1.35 0.90 2.66
C ARG A 52 1.41 1.31 4.13
N TRP A 53 0.32 1.21 4.89
CA TRP A 53 0.27 1.56 6.31
C TRP A 53 0.26 0.30 7.18
N LYS A 54 1.30 0.15 8.00
CA LYS A 54 1.42 -0.96 8.96
C LYS A 54 1.34 -0.48 10.40
N SER A 55 1.10 -1.41 11.30
CA SER A 55 1.29 -1.17 12.71
C SER A 55 2.77 -1.27 13.09
N ALA A 56 3.26 -0.33 13.89
CA ALA A 56 4.57 -0.38 14.55
C ALA A 56 4.48 -0.79 16.04
N ALA A 57 3.28 -1.04 16.54
CA ALA A 57 3.02 -1.49 17.91
C ALA A 57 1.86 -2.49 17.94
N ALA A 58 2.08 -3.67 18.51
CA ALA A 58 1.03 -4.68 18.60
C ALA A 58 -0.23 -4.12 19.27
N GLY A 59 -1.41 -4.46 18.74
CA GLY A 59 -2.67 -3.96 19.26
C GLY A 59 -3.12 -2.61 18.67
N SER A 60 -2.44 -2.10 17.64
CA SER A 60 -2.88 -0.88 16.96
C SER A 60 -4.16 -1.13 16.16
N THR A 61 -5.06 -0.16 16.17
CA THR A 61 -6.28 -0.13 15.35
C THR A 61 -6.42 1.23 14.67
N LEU A 62 -7.11 1.23 13.53
CA LEU A 62 -7.57 2.43 12.84
C LEU A 62 -9.10 2.34 12.72
N ALA A 63 -9.79 3.22 13.43
CA ALA A 63 -11.24 3.35 13.33
C ALA A 63 -11.62 4.46 12.35
N PHE A 64 -12.69 4.23 11.59
CA PHE A 64 -13.13 5.09 10.50
C PHE A 64 -14.63 4.87 10.19
N THR A 65 -15.32 5.89 9.68
CA THR A 65 -16.80 5.95 9.64
C THR A 65 -17.45 5.62 8.29
N ALA A 66 -16.70 5.63 7.19
CA ALA A 66 -17.19 5.31 5.85
C ALA A 66 -16.30 4.26 5.14
N SER A 67 -16.82 3.60 4.10
CA SER A 67 -16.00 2.81 3.17
C SER A 67 -14.86 3.68 2.59
N PRO A 68 -13.63 3.16 2.36
CA PRO A 68 -12.42 3.94 2.12
C PRO A 68 -12.57 5.01 1.02
N ALA A 69 -12.91 6.22 1.42
CA ALA A 69 -13.17 7.35 0.53
C ALA A 69 -12.51 8.62 1.06
N GLY A 70 -11.23 8.55 1.41
CA GLY A 70 -10.43 9.73 1.68
C GLY A 70 -10.84 10.34 2.99
N GLN A 71 -10.40 9.75 4.09
CA GLN A 71 -11.00 10.03 5.39
C GLN A 71 -10.00 10.22 6.50
N THR A 72 -10.49 10.87 7.56
CA THR A 72 -9.82 10.89 8.85
C THR A 72 -9.94 9.51 9.48
N VAL A 73 -8.82 8.98 9.93
CA VAL A 73 -8.76 7.75 10.73
C VAL A 73 -8.50 8.11 12.20
N THR A 74 -8.92 7.23 13.09
CA THR A 74 -8.67 7.36 14.53
C THR A 74 -7.78 6.21 14.99
N ILE A 75 -6.58 6.55 15.49
CA ILE A 75 -5.65 5.61 16.09
C ILE A 75 -6.08 5.39 17.55
N ASN A 76 -6.19 4.15 17.99
CA ASN A 76 -6.49 3.82 19.40
C ASN A 76 -5.37 4.26 20.35
N THR A 77 -5.70 4.50 21.62
CA THR A 77 -4.72 4.81 22.67
C THR A 77 -3.60 3.76 22.70
N GLY A 78 -2.35 4.23 22.70
CA GLY A 78 -1.14 3.38 22.67
C GLY A 78 -0.82 2.79 21.29
N GLY A 79 -1.69 2.95 20.31
CA GLY A 79 -1.47 2.52 18.93
C GLY A 79 -0.36 3.33 18.26
N VAL A 80 0.38 2.66 17.38
CA VAL A 80 1.38 3.26 16.50
C VAL A 80 1.19 2.70 15.11
N ILE A 81 0.92 3.59 14.15
CA ILE A 81 0.91 3.26 12.72
C ILE A 81 2.12 3.87 12.04
N GLU A 82 2.57 3.23 10.97
CA GLU A 82 3.78 3.57 10.27
C GLU A 82 3.58 3.45 8.76
N GLN A 83 4.17 4.39 8.03
CA GLN A 83 4.54 4.17 6.64
C GLN A 83 6.06 4.16 6.51
N ALA A 84 6.58 3.14 5.83
CA ALA A 84 7.98 3.05 5.45
C ALA A 84 8.14 3.54 4.02
N VAL A 85 9.04 4.51 3.81
CA VAL A 85 9.37 5.05 2.50
C VAL A 85 10.77 4.60 2.12
N GLU A 86 10.92 4.09 0.91
CA GLU A 86 12.21 3.58 0.42
C GLU A 86 13.26 4.67 0.39
N GLN A 87 14.48 4.29 0.75
CA GLN A 87 15.67 5.14 0.62
C GLN A 87 15.78 5.76 -0.79
N GLY A 88 15.53 4.97 -1.83
CA GLY A 88 15.62 5.42 -3.23
C GLY A 88 14.64 6.55 -3.60
N ASN A 89 13.58 6.76 -2.82
CA ASN A 89 12.56 7.79 -3.05
C ASN A 89 12.74 9.02 -2.15
N LEU A 90 13.69 8.99 -1.22
CA LEU A 90 13.98 10.05 -0.25
C LEU A 90 15.51 10.20 -0.08
N PRO A 91 16.17 11.01 -0.93
CA PRO A 91 17.58 11.32 -0.76
C PRO A 91 17.84 12.06 0.56
N ALA A 92 19.11 12.20 0.93
CA ALA A 92 19.49 13.00 2.08
C ALA A 92 19.01 14.45 1.96
N GLY A 93 18.52 15.03 3.05
CA GLY A 93 18.03 16.41 3.04
C GLY A 93 17.16 16.79 4.22
N THR A 94 16.69 18.03 4.22
CA THR A 94 15.70 18.53 5.18
C THR A 94 14.30 18.29 4.64
N TYR A 95 13.45 17.73 5.49
CA TYR A 95 12.06 17.43 5.18
C TYR A 95 11.15 17.94 6.29
N VAL A 96 9.88 18.18 5.93
CA VAL A 96 8.81 18.54 6.86
C VAL A 96 7.67 17.55 6.72
N LEU A 97 7.27 16.98 7.85
CA LEU A 97 6.05 16.20 7.99
C LEU A 97 4.95 17.10 8.55
N SER A 98 3.80 17.14 7.88
CA SER A 98 2.60 17.82 8.37
C SER A 98 1.36 16.94 8.20
N TRP A 99 0.37 17.11 9.06
CA TRP A 99 -0.91 16.39 9.02
C TRP A 99 -2.00 17.22 9.69
N VAL A 100 -3.25 16.81 9.46
CA VAL A 100 -4.44 17.29 10.17
C VAL A 100 -4.85 16.25 11.21
N GLY A 101 -5.23 16.69 12.41
CA GLY A 101 -5.67 15.83 13.50
C GLY A 101 -4.86 16.01 14.77
N THR A 102 -5.05 15.10 15.72
CA THR A 102 -4.51 15.20 17.08
C THR A 102 -3.43 14.18 17.40
N ALA A 103 -3.09 13.29 16.46
CA ALA A 103 -2.00 12.34 16.62
C ALA A 103 -0.66 13.07 16.72
N SER A 104 0.30 12.45 17.41
CA SER A 104 1.71 12.88 17.40
C SER A 104 2.49 12.02 16.42
N ALA A 105 3.55 12.56 15.83
CA ALA A 105 4.35 11.86 14.83
C ALA A 105 5.84 11.97 15.08
N ARG A 106 6.60 11.08 14.44
CA ARG A 106 8.06 11.16 14.31
C ARG A 106 8.50 10.61 12.97
N VAL A 107 9.65 11.08 12.51
CA VAL A 107 10.28 10.64 11.26
C VAL A 107 11.75 10.39 11.52
N TYR A 108 12.28 9.29 11.00
CA TYR A 108 13.71 8.96 11.12
C TYR A 108 14.15 7.97 10.04
N THR A 109 15.45 7.93 9.76
CA THR A 109 16.06 6.92 8.89
C THR A 109 16.27 5.62 9.68
N THR A 110 15.95 4.49 9.07
CA THR A 110 16.13 3.16 9.67
C THR A 110 17.60 2.93 10.02
N GLY A 111 17.85 2.43 11.23
CA GLY A 111 19.20 2.28 11.77
C GLY A 111 19.67 3.47 12.61
N GLU A 112 18.94 4.58 12.59
CA GLU A 112 19.19 5.73 13.46
C GLU A 112 18.31 5.72 14.71
N THR A 113 18.68 6.53 15.70
CA THR A 113 17.88 6.70 16.92
C THR A 113 16.60 7.46 16.61
N ALA A 114 15.46 6.82 16.84
CA ALA A 114 14.16 7.45 16.62
C ALA A 114 13.95 8.65 17.55
N PRO A 115 13.56 9.84 17.04
CA PRO A 115 13.31 11.01 17.87
C PRO A 115 12.03 10.84 18.69
N ALA A 116 11.81 11.79 19.62
CA ALA A 116 10.55 11.87 20.35
C ALA A 116 9.38 12.20 19.39
N PHE A 117 8.18 11.72 19.75
CA PHE A 117 6.96 12.11 19.05
C PHE A 117 6.64 13.58 19.31
N ALA A 118 6.22 14.30 18.27
CA ALA A 118 5.89 15.72 18.32
C ALA A 118 4.57 16.02 17.60
N ALA A 119 4.02 17.21 17.85
CA ALA A 119 2.84 17.71 17.15
C ALA A 119 3.19 18.21 15.74
N SER A 120 2.17 18.34 14.87
CA SER A 120 2.32 18.84 13.51
C SER A 120 2.66 20.34 13.50
N PRO A 121 3.58 20.82 12.64
CA PRO A 121 4.48 20.07 11.76
C PRO A 121 5.79 19.64 12.46
N VAL A 122 6.46 18.63 11.89
CA VAL A 122 7.78 18.14 12.35
C VAL A 122 8.81 18.35 11.23
N VAL A 123 9.85 19.13 11.49
CA VAL A 123 11.00 19.27 10.58
C VAL A 123 12.08 18.26 10.99
N VAL A 124 12.63 17.55 10.02
CA VAL A 124 13.63 16.50 10.23
C VAL A 124 14.74 16.61 9.18
N ALA A 125 15.97 16.28 9.57
CA ALA A 125 17.06 16.02 8.63
C ALA A 125 17.18 14.51 8.43
N LEU A 126 17.10 14.05 7.19
CA LEU A 126 17.23 12.65 6.82
C LEU A 126 18.59 12.43 6.17
N SER A 127 19.28 11.38 6.60
CA SER A 127 20.63 11.07 6.12
C SER A 127 20.67 10.42 4.74
N GLY A 128 19.53 9.90 4.27
CA GLY A 128 19.46 9.10 3.04
C GLY A 128 20.22 7.77 3.16
N ALA A 129 20.58 7.31 4.36
CA ALA A 129 21.36 6.09 4.59
C ALA A 129 20.53 4.80 4.62
N GLY A 130 19.21 4.90 4.60
CA GLY A 130 18.28 3.77 4.63
C GLY A 130 16.83 4.21 4.47
N ASP A 131 15.91 3.25 4.56
CA ASP A 131 14.48 3.53 4.47
C ASP A 131 14.02 4.46 5.59
N VAL A 132 13.07 5.34 5.30
CA VAL A 132 12.54 6.33 6.23
C VAL A 132 11.27 5.77 6.87
N ARG A 133 11.22 5.81 8.20
CA ARG A 133 10.03 5.44 8.97
C ARG A 133 9.26 6.70 9.36
N VAL A 134 8.00 6.78 8.95
CA VAL A 134 7.06 7.84 9.34
C VAL A 134 6.01 7.24 10.25
N GLN A 135 6.09 7.54 11.54
CA GLN A 135 5.23 6.95 12.56
C GLN A 135 4.26 7.98 13.13
N PHE A 136 3.01 7.57 13.35
CA PHE A 136 1.99 8.33 14.07
C PHE A 136 1.47 7.52 15.26
N THR A 137 1.22 8.20 16.38
CA THR A 137 0.75 7.57 17.60
C THR A 137 -0.33 8.37 18.30
N ALA A 138 -1.09 7.66 19.13
CA ALA A 138 -2.05 8.18 20.07
C ALA A 138 -1.57 7.92 21.52
N VAL A 139 -0.68 8.78 22.04
CA VAL A 139 -0.03 8.58 23.35
C VAL A 139 -1.06 8.53 24.50
N THR A 140 -1.98 9.49 24.53
CA THR A 140 -3.06 9.55 25.53
C THR A 140 -4.41 9.76 24.85
N GLY A 141 -5.33 8.84 25.10
CA GLY A 141 -6.61 8.77 24.40
C GLY A 141 -6.46 8.43 22.91
N ALA A 142 -7.56 8.07 22.25
CA ALA A 142 -7.57 7.88 20.82
C ALA A 142 -7.32 9.22 20.10
N ARG A 143 -6.59 9.21 18.99
CA ARG A 143 -6.19 10.42 18.26
C ARG A 143 -6.52 10.33 16.78
N THR A 144 -6.88 11.46 16.19
CA THR A 144 -7.23 11.54 14.76
C THR A 144 -6.02 11.82 13.89
N LEU A 145 -6.04 11.28 12.68
CA LEU A 145 -5.04 11.51 11.64
C LEU A 145 -5.74 11.64 10.28
N ALA A 146 -5.39 12.69 9.55
CA ALA A 146 -5.82 12.92 8.18
C ALA A 146 -4.71 13.62 7.39
N ASN A 147 -4.61 13.28 6.11
CA ASN A 147 -3.76 13.98 5.14
C ASN A 147 -2.29 14.16 5.56
N PRO A 148 -1.59 13.15 6.11
CA PRO A 148 -0.16 13.25 6.35
C PRO A 148 0.62 13.49 5.06
N LYS A 149 1.54 14.45 5.13
CA LYS A 149 2.41 14.86 4.04
C LYS A 149 3.83 14.98 4.51
N LEU A 150 4.72 14.16 3.97
CA LEU A 150 6.17 14.33 4.08
C LEU A 150 6.65 14.98 2.79
N GLU A 151 7.31 16.12 2.87
CA GLU A 151 7.79 16.86 1.70
C GLU A 151 9.14 17.51 1.96
N SER A 152 9.89 17.78 0.89
CA SER A 152 11.20 18.43 0.99
C SER A 152 11.09 19.87 1.51
N GLY A 153 12.08 20.31 2.28
CA GLY A 153 12.16 21.63 2.87
C GLY A 153 11.71 21.69 4.34
N SER A 154 11.67 22.88 4.90
CA SER A 154 11.38 23.12 6.32
C SER A 154 9.98 23.73 6.58
N ALA A 155 9.23 24.06 5.52
CA ALA A 155 7.94 24.73 5.64
C ALA A 155 6.82 23.93 4.99
N ALA A 156 5.87 23.45 5.80
CA ALA A 156 4.73 22.67 5.33
C ALA A 156 3.90 23.43 4.28
N THR A 157 3.61 22.81 3.15
CA THR A 157 2.77 23.36 2.08
C THR A 157 1.37 22.74 2.12
N VAL A 158 0.47 23.18 1.23
CA VAL A 158 -0.88 22.62 1.15
C VAL A 158 -0.79 21.12 0.86
N PHE A 159 -1.72 20.35 1.43
CA PHE A 159 -1.78 18.92 1.21
C PHE A 159 -1.82 18.57 -0.29
N SER A 160 -0.97 17.64 -0.67
CA SER A 160 -1.04 16.93 -1.95
C SER A 160 -0.86 15.44 -1.70
N ARG A 161 -1.42 14.65 -2.61
CA ARG A 161 -1.13 13.21 -2.70
C ARG A 161 0.26 12.99 -3.30
N ASN A 162 0.80 11.78 -3.19
CA ASN A 162 1.99 11.39 -3.95
C ASN A 162 1.65 11.27 -5.44
N GLY A 163 0.53 10.61 -5.74
CA GLY A 163 -0.02 10.52 -7.09
C GLY A 163 -0.94 11.69 -7.46
N ALA A 164 -1.07 12.00 -8.75
CA ALA A 164 -1.96 13.06 -9.23
C ALA A 164 -3.44 12.83 -8.90
N ASN A 165 -3.85 11.56 -8.74
CA ASN A 165 -5.22 11.14 -8.45
C ASN A 165 -5.23 9.79 -7.71
N ALA A 166 -6.40 9.31 -7.32
CA ALA A 166 -6.57 8.06 -6.60
C ALA A 166 -6.11 6.83 -7.41
N GLN A 167 -6.21 6.88 -8.75
CA GLN A 167 -5.75 5.82 -9.63
C GLN A 167 -4.22 5.74 -9.67
N ALA A 168 -3.53 6.88 -9.68
CA ALA A 168 -2.07 6.93 -9.57
C ALA A 168 -1.57 6.45 -8.19
N GLU A 169 -2.29 6.79 -7.13
CA GLU A 169 -2.04 6.24 -5.78
C GLU A 169 -2.24 4.72 -5.72
N LEU A 170 -3.31 4.21 -6.33
CA LEU A 170 -3.53 2.77 -6.45
C LEU A 170 -2.37 2.09 -7.22
N ALA A 171 -1.96 2.66 -8.35
CA ALA A 171 -0.82 2.14 -9.11
C ALA A 171 0.47 2.15 -8.28
N GLY A 172 0.70 3.19 -7.47
CA GLY A 172 1.79 3.26 -6.51
C GLY A 172 1.71 2.17 -5.44
N CYS A 173 0.53 1.95 -4.86
CA CYS A 173 0.28 0.89 -3.88
C CYS A 173 0.47 -0.51 -4.47
N GLN A 174 0.04 -0.73 -5.72
CA GLN A 174 0.17 -1.99 -6.44
C GLN A 174 1.62 -2.42 -6.71
N ARG A 175 2.59 -1.48 -6.60
CA ARG A 175 4.01 -1.86 -6.60
C ARG A 175 4.43 -2.61 -5.33
N TYR A 176 3.70 -2.47 -4.22
CA TYR A 176 4.05 -3.07 -2.92
C TYR A 176 3.10 -4.18 -2.50
N TYR A 177 1.84 -4.09 -2.87
CA TYR A 177 0.84 -5.09 -2.54
C TYR A 177 -0.20 -5.22 -3.63
N GLN A 178 -0.53 -6.46 -3.98
CA GLN A 178 -1.67 -6.75 -4.83
C GLN A 178 -2.45 -7.92 -4.24
N ARG A 179 -3.77 -7.84 -4.37
CA ARG A 179 -4.68 -8.95 -4.08
C ARG A 179 -5.44 -9.32 -5.34
N LEU A 180 -5.46 -10.61 -5.64
CA LEU A 180 -6.29 -11.20 -6.68
C LEU A 180 -7.42 -11.97 -6.00
N GLY A 181 -8.69 -11.71 -6.34
CA GLY A 181 -9.83 -12.35 -5.69
C GLY A 181 -10.32 -11.66 -4.42
N GLY A 182 -11.16 -12.36 -3.65
CA GLY A 182 -11.75 -11.84 -2.40
C GLY A 182 -12.80 -10.74 -2.57
N ASN A 183 -13.25 -10.47 -3.79
CA ASN A 183 -14.16 -9.37 -4.15
C ASN A 183 -15.60 -9.85 -4.45
N GLY A 184 -15.98 -11.05 -4.01
CA GLY A 184 -17.29 -11.64 -4.30
C GLY A 184 -17.51 -11.98 -5.78
N SER A 185 -16.46 -11.89 -6.61
CA SER A 185 -16.51 -12.19 -8.05
C SER A 185 -15.59 -13.36 -8.40
N THR A 186 -15.86 -13.99 -9.55
CA THR A 186 -14.95 -15.00 -10.11
C THR A 186 -13.76 -14.30 -10.75
N ASN A 187 -12.53 -14.70 -10.38
CA ASN A 187 -11.30 -14.12 -10.93
C ASN A 187 -10.49 -15.21 -11.65
N LEU A 188 -10.19 -15.01 -12.93
CA LEU A 188 -9.42 -15.96 -13.73
C LEU A 188 -7.94 -15.89 -13.37
N VAL A 189 -7.30 -17.06 -13.23
CA VAL A 189 -5.88 -17.20 -12.87
C VAL A 189 -5.07 -17.88 -13.98
N GLY A 190 -5.75 -18.43 -15.01
CA GLY A 190 -5.12 -19.02 -16.19
C GLY A 190 -4.40 -20.35 -15.93
N VAL A 191 -4.27 -21.20 -16.95
CA VAL A 191 -3.49 -22.46 -16.93
C VAL A 191 -2.76 -22.58 -18.26
N GLY A 192 -1.47 -22.92 -18.23
CA GLY A 192 -0.62 -23.13 -19.40
C GLY A 192 -0.51 -24.60 -19.83
N TYR A 193 -0.43 -25.54 -18.89
CA TYR A 193 -0.43 -26.99 -19.19
C TYR A 193 -0.90 -27.82 -18.00
N TYR A 194 -1.16 -29.12 -18.23
CA TYR A 194 -1.66 -30.05 -17.22
C TYR A 194 -0.95 -31.40 -17.29
N THR A 195 -1.00 -32.12 -16.18
CA THR A 195 -0.66 -33.55 -16.07
C THR A 195 -1.90 -34.29 -15.53
N GLN A 196 -1.76 -35.55 -15.09
CA GLN A 196 -2.89 -36.34 -14.58
C GLN A 196 -3.59 -35.70 -13.36
N THR A 197 -2.83 -35.09 -12.46
CA THR A 197 -3.35 -34.52 -11.20
C THR A 197 -2.98 -33.05 -10.98
N ASN A 198 -2.24 -32.44 -11.90
CA ASN A 198 -1.75 -31.08 -11.75
C ASN A 198 -2.16 -30.20 -12.92
N ALA A 199 -2.47 -28.94 -12.63
CA ALA A 199 -2.56 -27.85 -13.59
C ALA A 199 -1.53 -26.79 -13.23
N PHE A 200 -0.79 -26.30 -14.23
CA PHE A 200 0.28 -25.32 -14.06
C PHE A 200 -0.04 -24.06 -14.85
N GLY A 201 0.21 -22.90 -14.27
CA GLY A 201 -0.01 -21.61 -14.90
C GLY A 201 0.98 -20.57 -14.41
N VAL A 202 0.86 -19.38 -14.99
CA VAL A 202 1.60 -18.20 -14.56
C VAL A 202 0.59 -17.09 -14.32
N ILE A 203 0.64 -16.51 -13.13
CA ILE A 203 -0.08 -15.30 -12.80
C ILE A 203 0.80 -14.13 -13.20
N VAL A 204 0.34 -13.30 -14.12
CA VAL A 204 1.04 -12.08 -14.56
C VAL A 204 0.37 -10.87 -13.92
N PHE A 205 1.17 -9.94 -13.42
CA PHE A 205 0.70 -8.73 -12.76
C PHE A 205 1.62 -7.53 -13.09
N PRO A 206 1.14 -6.28 -12.93
CA PRO A 206 1.98 -5.10 -13.07
C PRO A 206 3.22 -5.19 -12.18
N ALA A 207 4.35 -4.68 -12.67
CA ALA A 207 5.64 -4.79 -11.99
C ALA A 207 5.59 -4.31 -10.53
N MET A 208 5.94 -5.21 -9.61
CA MET A 208 6.13 -4.95 -8.20
C MET A 208 7.55 -4.45 -7.92
N ARG A 209 7.75 -3.88 -6.73
CA ARG A 209 9.03 -3.35 -6.26
C ARG A 209 10.14 -4.41 -6.28
N THR A 210 9.82 -5.60 -5.82
CA THR A 210 10.70 -6.77 -5.77
C THR A 210 9.87 -8.02 -6.06
N ALA A 211 10.52 -9.17 -6.22
CA ALA A 211 9.82 -10.45 -6.25
C ALA A 211 8.95 -10.59 -4.99
N PRO A 212 7.62 -10.72 -5.12
CA PRO A 212 6.74 -10.71 -3.96
C PRO A 212 6.83 -12.03 -3.17
N SER A 213 6.61 -11.93 -1.87
CA SER A 213 6.09 -13.04 -1.09
C SER A 213 4.64 -13.31 -1.51
N THR A 214 4.23 -14.58 -1.48
CA THR A 214 2.90 -14.98 -1.96
C THR A 214 2.18 -15.85 -0.95
N SER A 215 0.87 -15.66 -0.83
CA SER A 215 0.00 -16.50 -0.02
C SER A 215 -1.34 -16.73 -0.72
N ILE A 216 -2.05 -17.78 -0.29
CA ILE A 216 -3.42 -18.03 -0.70
C ILE A 216 -4.30 -18.20 0.54
N SER A 217 -5.47 -17.59 0.54
CA SER A 217 -6.37 -17.61 1.69
C SER A 217 -7.05 -18.95 1.90
N ASP A 218 -7.38 -19.65 0.81
CA ASP A 218 -7.98 -20.97 0.81
C ASP A 218 -7.71 -21.66 -0.53
N ALA A 219 -6.94 -22.75 -0.50
CA ALA A 219 -6.66 -23.55 -1.67
C ALA A 219 -7.94 -24.14 -2.31
N ASN A 220 -8.92 -24.56 -1.51
CA ASN A 220 -10.15 -25.19 -2.01
C ASN A 220 -11.04 -24.24 -2.83
N GLY A 221 -10.80 -22.93 -2.71
CA GLY A 221 -11.45 -21.91 -3.51
C GLY A 221 -10.91 -21.80 -4.95
N VAL A 222 -9.77 -22.43 -5.26
CA VAL A 222 -9.25 -22.49 -6.63
C VAL A 222 -9.89 -23.65 -7.38
N VAL A 223 -10.46 -23.36 -8.54
CA VAL A 223 -11.18 -24.33 -9.38
C VAL A 223 -10.53 -24.38 -10.76
N VAL A 224 -10.23 -25.60 -11.22
CA VAL A 224 -9.78 -25.89 -12.58
C VAL A 224 -10.98 -26.33 -13.40
N TYR A 225 -11.22 -25.69 -14.54
CA TYR A 225 -12.21 -26.13 -15.51
C TYR A 225 -11.55 -27.04 -16.55
N ALA A 226 -11.94 -28.31 -16.60
CA ALA A 226 -11.40 -29.30 -17.52
C ALA A 226 -12.51 -30.23 -18.04
N GLY A 227 -12.51 -30.51 -19.34
CA GLY A 227 -13.46 -31.46 -19.96
C GLY A 227 -14.94 -31.16 -19.67
N GLY A 228 -15.32 -29.87 -19.56
CA GLY A 228 -16.69 -29.47 -19.25
C GLY A 228 -17.03 -29.38 -17.76
N THR A 229 -16.12 -29.79 -16.87
CA THR A 229 -16.37 -29.95 -15.43
C THR A 229 -15.52 -28.99 -14.60
N SER A 230 -16.07 -28.53 -13.47
CA SER A 230 -15.32 -27.76 -12.47
C SER A 230 -14.70 -28.69 -11.43
N LEU A 231 -13.38 -28.71 -11.35
CA LEU A 231 -12.60 -29.54 -10.43
C LEU A 231 -11.97 -28.66 -9.35
N ARG A 232 -12.29 -28.93 -8.09
CA ARG A 232 -11.77 -28.17 -6.96
C ARG A 232 -10.34 -28.56 -6.65
N SER A 233 -9.50 -27.59 -6.34
CA SER A 233 -8.15 -27.90 -5.92
C SER A 233 -8.11 -28.43 -4.49
N THR A 234 -7.13 -29.28 -4.21
CA THR A 234 -6.78 -29.73 -2.86
C THR A 234 -5.50 -29.07 -2.35
N ILE A 235 -4.61 -28.66 -3.27
CA ILE A 235 -3.36 -27.97 -2.98
C ILE A 235 -3.15 -26.90 -4.04
N VAL A 236 -2.72 -25.72 -3.60
CA VAL A 236 -2.25 -24.64 -4.47
C VAL A 236 -0.86 -24.22 -3.98
N ASN A 237 0.12 -24.32 -4.88
CA ASN A 237 1.47 -23.86 -4.62
C ASN A 237 1.77 -22.64 -5.48
N LEU A 238 2.30 -21.59 -4.85
CA LEU A 238 2.78 -20.38 -5.51
C LEU A 238 4.31 -20.38 -5.36
N ALA A 239 5.02 -20.34 -6.48
CA ALA A 239 6.47 -20.47 -6.51
C ALA A 239 7.08 -19.63 -7.64
N GLY A 240 8.43 -19.55 -7.68
CA GLY A 240 9.12 -18.85 -8.77
C GLY A 240 8.73 -17.38 -8.89
N ALA A 241 8.41 -16.71 -7.78
CA ALA A 241 7.98 -15.32 -7.79
C ALA A 241 9.05 -14.41 -8.42
N GLN A 242 8.61 -13.63 -9.39
CA GLN A 242 9.35 -12.58 -10.07
C GLN A 242 8.60 -11.25 -9.88
N PRO A 243 9.25 -10.09 -10.11
CA PRO A 243 8.58 -8.79 -9.98
C PRO A 243 7.32 -8.63 -10.84
N THR A 244 7.12 -9.43 -11.89
CA THR A 244 5.99 -9.31 -12.83
C THR A 244 5.10 -10.56 -12.89
N SER A 245 5.49 -11.65 -12.22
CA SER A 245 4.79 -12.91 -12.33
C SER A 245 5.05 -13.87 -11.17
N VAL A 246 4.15 -14.81 -10.95
CA VAL A 246 4.39 -15.96 -10.08
C VAL A 246 3.87 -17.23 -10.76
N GLU A 247 4.58 -18.34 -10.60
CA GLU A 247 4.11 -19.64 -11.06
C GLU A 247 3.06 -20.17 -10.08
N ILE A 248 1.99 -20.75 -10.62
CA ILE A 248 0.95 -21.42 -9.84
C ILE A 248 0.86 -22.89 -10.26
N SER A 249 0.95 -23.78 -9.29
CA SER A 249 0.64 -25.21 -9.45
C SER A 249 -0.60 -25.55 -8.63
N ILE A 250 -1.56 -26.19 -9.27
CA ILE A 250 -2.85 -26.53 -8.70
C ILE A 250 -3.00 -28.05 -8.76
N VAL A 251 -3.17 -28.70 -7.61
CA VAL A 251 -3.44 -30.14 -7.53
C VAL A 251 -4.95 -30.35 -7.44
N THR A 252 -5.49 -31.19 -8.31
CA THR A 252 -6.89 -31.60 -8.27
C THR A 252 -7.06 -33.04 -8.76
N SER A 253 -8.13 -33.71 -8.35
CA SER A 253 -8.47 -35.05 -8.81
C SER A 253 -9.22 -34.99 -10.15
N GLY A 254 -8.91 -35.91 -11.06
CA GLY A 254 -9.74 -36.13 -12.25
C GLY A 254 -9.43 -35.24 -13.46
N VAL A 255 -8.22 -34.68 -13.58
CA VAL A 255 -7.79 -33.94 -14.80
C VAL A 255 -7.31 -34.89 -15.91
N ALA A 256 -6.94 -36.13 -15.57
CA ALA A 256 -6.36 -37.10 -16.50
C ALA A 256 -7.25 -37.34 -17.74
N GLY A 257 -6.69 -37.10 -18.93
CA GLY A 257 -7.36 -37.32 -20.21
C GLY A 257 -8.33 -36.21 -20.63
N LEU A 258 -8.42 -35.10 -19.89
CA LEU A 258 -9.29 -33.97 -20.20
C LEU A 258 -8.46 -32.79 -20.76
N TYR A 259 -9.03 -32.07 -21.72
CA TYR A 259 -8.48 -30.78 -22.16
C TYR A 259 -8.83 -29.70 -21.12
N ALA A 260 -7.81 -29.06 -20.53
CA ALA A 260 -8.01 -27.96 -19.60
C ALA A 260 -8.43 -26.68 -20.34
N GLY A 261 -9.39 -25.95 -19.79
CA GLY A 261 -9.79 -24.63 -20.26
C GLY A 261 -9.04 -23.52 -19.52
N TRP A 262 -9.29 -23.40 -18.21
CA TRP A 262 -8.80 -22.30 -17.38
C TRP A 262 -8.93 -22.62 -15.89
N ALA A 263 -8.25 -21.85 -15.04
CA ALA A 263 -8.44 -21.88 -13.59
C ALA A 263 -8.99 -20.54 -13.08
N LYS A 264 -9.72 -20.59 -11.96
CA LYS A 264 -10.29 -19.41 -11.28
C LYS A 264 -10.19 -19.48 -9.77
N LEU A 265 -10.22 -18.31 -9.15
CA LEU A 265 -10.68 -18.07 -7.79
C LEU A 265 -12.21 -17.99 -7.83
N GLU A 266 -12.89 -18.92 -7.15
CA GLU A 266 -14.35 -19.03 -7.19
C GLU A 266 -15.06 -18.05 -6.26
N ASN A 267 -16.14 -17.43 -6.72
CA ASN A 267 -16.89 -16.42 -5.95
C ASN A 267 -17.54 -16.95 -4.66
N THR A 268 -18.01 -18.21 -4.61
CA THR A 268 -18.72 -18.75 -3.44
C THR A 268 -17.83 -18.81 -2.19
N ILE A 269 -16.58 -19.24 -2.35
CA ILE A 269 -15.58 -19.26 -1.27
C ILE A 269 -14.89 -17.89 -1.16
N SER A 270 -14.87 -17.12 -2.25
CA SER A 270 -14.17 -15.83 -2.34
C SER A 270 -12.71 -15.92 -1.88
N PRO A 271 -11.94 -16.93 -2.34
CA PRO A 271 -10.52 -17.00 -1.99
C PRO A 271 -9.79 -15.82 -2.63
N TYR A 272 -8.61 -15.54 -2.09
CA TYR A 272 -7.71 -14.56 -2.66
C TYR A 272 -6.27 -15.04 -2.60
N ILE A 273 -5.49 -14.54 -3.56
CA ILE A 273 -4.04 -14.64 -3.58
C ILE A 273 -3.49 -13.26 -3.24
N GLU A 274 -2.54 -13.22 -2.31
CA GLU A 274 -1.82 -12.01 -1.95
C GLU A 274 -0.41 -12.06 -2.52
N LEU A 275 0.02 -10.93 -3.07
CA LEU A 275 1.37 -10.67 -3.53
C LEU A 275 1.89 -9.49 -2.72
N SER A 276 2.95 -9.68 -1.92
CA SER A 276 3.48 -8.64 -1.05
C SER A 276 4.99 -8.44 -1.24
N ALA A 277 5.35 -7.20 -1.57
CA ALA A 277 6.71 -6.68 -1.71
C ALA A 277 6.92 -5.47 -0.78
N GLU A 278 6.29 -5.48 0.40
CA GLU A 278 6.34 -4.42 1.42
C GLU A 278 7.76 -4.25 2.05
N LEU A 279 7.92 -3.30 2.99
CA LEU A 279 9.18 -2.90 3.66
C LEU A 279 9.13 -3.06 5.20
#